data_AF-A0A535WSZ8-F1
#
_entry.id   AF-A0A535WSZ8-F1
#
_cell.length_a   1.000
_cell.length_b   1.000
_cell.length_c   1.000
_cell.angle_alpha   90.00
_cell.angle_beta   90.00
_cell.angle_gamma   90.00
#
_symmetry.space_group_name_H-M   'P 1'
#
loop_
_entity.id
_entity.type
_entity.pdbx_description
1 polymer ?
#
loop_
_entity_poly.entity_id
_entity_poly.type
_entity_poly.pdbx_seq_one_letter_code
_entity_poly.pdbx_strand_id
1 'polypeptide(L)' 'IAGRQTGIYAVESPGGWNLIGRTDLRLFDPAGDPPARFKPGDRLRFVPVL' A
#
# COMPACT_ATOMS: atom_id res chain seq x y z
N ILE A 1 -8.61 4.29 -4.66
CA ILE A 1 -9.91 4.39 -3.95
C ILE A 1 -10.96 3.64 -4.74
N ALA A 2 -11.79 2.84 -4.05
CA ALA A 2 -12.95 2.17 -4.63
C ALA A 2 -14.13 2.24 -3.65
N GLY A 3 -15.09 3.15 -3.92
CA GLY A 3 -16.19 3.43 -3.00
C GLY A 3 -15.67 3.82 -1.61
N ARG A 4 -16.07 3.07 -0.58
CA ARG A 4 -15.66 3.28 0.82
C ARG A 4 -14.32 2.62 1.19
N GLN A 5 -13.63 2.01 0.24
CA GLN A 5 -12.37 1.29 0.46
C GLN A 5 -11.16 2.08 -0.05
N THR A 6 -10.07 1.98 0.71
CA THR A 6 -8.75 2.52 0.37
C THR A 6 -7.67 1.47 0.67
N GLY A 7 -6.45 1.72 0.19
CA GLY A 7 -5.39 0.73 0.12
C GLY A 7 -4.25 1.19 -0.78
N ILE A 8 -3.17 0.43 -0.77
CA ILE A 8 -1.96 0.70 -1.54
C ILE A 8 -1.65 -0.56 -2.33
N TYR A 9 -1.39 -0.42 -3.64
CA TYR A 9 -0.87 -1.53 -4.43
C TYR A 9 0.58 -1.78 -4.01
N ALA A 10 0.88 -2.99 -3.52
CA ALA A 10 2.21 -3.34 -3.05
C ALA A 10 3.20 -3.65 -4.19
N VAL A 11 2.67 -4.06 -5.35
CA VAL A 11 3.40 -4.38 -6.58
C VAL A 11 2.62 -3.86 -7.77
N GLU A 12 3.26 -3.77 -8.93
CA GLU A 12 2.58 -3.40 -10.17
C GLU A 12 1.57 -4.49 -10.57
N SER A 13 0.32 -4.08 -10.78
CA SER A 13 -0.74 -4.96 -11.24
C SER A 13 -1.84 -4.13 -11.90
N PRO A 14 -2.59 -4.68 -12.87
CA PRO A 14 -3.80 -4.04 -13.36
C PRO A 14 -4.80 -3.84 -12.21
N GLY A 15 -5.45 -2.67 -12.16
CA GLY A 15 -6.39 -2.33 -11.10
C GLY A 15 -7.38 -1.25 -11.52
N GLY A 16 -8.63 -1.36 -11.08
CA GLY A 16 -9.71 -0.41 -11.41
C GLY A 16 -9.90 0.71 -10.39
N TRP A 17 -8.97 0.88 -9.45
CA TRP A 17 -9.10 1.86 -8.38
C TRP A 17 -8.64 3.25 -8.86
N ASN A 18 -9.33 4.30 -8.42
CA ASN A 18 -8.88 5.67 -8.65
C ASN A 18 -7.57 5.92 -7.87
N LEU A 19 -6.46 6.09 -8.58
CA LEU A 19 -5.15 6.39 -8.00
C LEU A 19 -5.08 7.87 -7.61
N ILE A 20 -4.68 8.16 -6.37
CA ILE A 20 -4.62 9.52 -5.81
C ILE A 20 -3.26 9.88 -5.20
N GLY A 21 -2.27 9.02 -5.39
CA GLY A 21 -0.93 9.16 -4.83
C GLY A 21 -0.08 7.91 -5.03
N ARG A 22 1.19 8.00 -4.66
CA ARG A 22 2.17 6.89 -4.68
C ARG A 22 3.10 7.00 -3.48
N THR A 23 3.84 5.94 -3.21
CA THR A 23 4.88 5.92 -2.16
C THR A 23 6.07 5.12 -2.64
N ASP A 24 7.28 5.55 -2.31
CA ASP A 24 8.51 4.79 -2.55
C ASP A 24 8.74 3.71 -1.47
N LEU A 25 7.85 3.65 -0.48
CA LEU A 25 7.91 2.65 0.57
C LEU A 25 7.61 1.25 0.01
N ARG A 26 8.60 0.35 0.07
CA ARG A 26 8.40 -1.07 -0.28
C ARG A 26 7.45 -1.74 0.73
N LEU A 27 6.27 -2.14 0.26
CA LEU A 27 5.23 -2.75 1.09
C LEU A 27 5.30 -4.28 1.14
N PHE A 28 5.86 -4.89 0.11
CA PHE A 28 6.06 -6.32 0.00
C PHE A 28 7.47 -6.60 -0.54
N ASP A 29 8.19 -7.49 0.14
CA ASP A 29 9.48 -7.99 -0.28
C ASP A 29 9.49 -9.52 -0.15
N PRO A 30 9.50 -10.28 -1.26
CA PRO A 30 9.50 -11.74 -1.21
C PRO A 30 10.70 -12.34 -0.49
N ALA A 31 11.82 -11.61 -0.39
CA ALA A 31 13.02 -12.04 0.31
C ALA A 31 13.03 -11.60 1.80
N GLY A 32 12.04 -10.82 2.24
CA GLY A 32 11.92 -10.34 3.60
C GLY A 32 11.25 -11.33 4.55
N ASP A 33 11.57 -11.23 5.85
CA ASP A 33 10.89 -11.94 6.93
C ASP A 33 10.44 -10.96 8.04
N PRO A 34 9.14 -10.60 8.12
CA PRO A 34 8.05 -11.06 7.25
C PRO A 34 8.08 -10.39 5.86
N PRO A 35 7.49 -11.02 4.83
CA PRO A 35 7.52 -10.46 3.47
C PRO A 35 6.57 -9.27 3.30
N ALA A 36 5.47 -9.22 4.06
CA ALA A 36 4.56 -8.08 4.10
C ALA A 36 4.96 -7.11 5.21
N ARG A 37 5.08 -5.83 4.87
CA ARG A 37 5.49 -4.80 5.83
C ARG A 37 4.47 -4.57 6.95
N PHE A 38 3.19 -4.73 6.66
CA PHE A 38 2.10 -4.50 7.60
C PHE A 38 1.41 -5.83 7.95
N LYS A 39 0.96 -5.92 9.20
CA LYS A 39 0.21 -7.07 9.72
C LYS A 39 -1.25 -6.67 9.98
N PRO A 40 -2.19 -7.64 9.94
CA PRO A 40 -3.55 -7.40 10.41
C PRO A 40 -3.56 -6.82 11.83
N GLY A 41 -4.27 -5.70 12.02
CA GLY A 41 -4.31 -4.96 13.28
C GLY A 41 -3.47 -3.68 13.28
N ASP A 42 -2.52 -3.54 12.35
CA ASP A 42 -1.73 -2.31 12.22
C ASP A 42 -2.62 -1.12 11.83
N ARG A 43 -2.32 0.05 12.42
CA ARG A 43 -2.96 1.33 12.06
C ARG A 43 -2.02 2.14 11.17
N LEU A 44 -2.54 2.59 10.03
CA LEU A 44 -1.79 3.36 9.05
C LEU A 44 -2.22 4.83 9.07
N ARG A 45 -1.25 5.72 8.86
CA ARG A 45 -1.49 7.14 8.60
C ARG A 45 -0.78 7.53 7.31
N PHE A 46 -1.53 8.05 6.35
CA PHE A 46 -0.96 8.63 5.14
C PHE A 46 -0.40 10.02 5.46
N VAL A 47 0.85 10.27 5.08
CA VAL A 47 1.54 11.55 5.29
C VAL A 47 1.98 12.06 3.92
N PRO A 48 1.47 13.21 3.45
CA PRO A 48 1.97 13.84 2.24
C PRO A 48 3.46 14.19 2.40
N VAL A 49 4.23 13.99 1.35
CA VAL A 49 5.63 14.42 1.25
C VAL A 49 5.73 15.53 0.20
N LEU A 50 6.64 16.48 0.42
CA LEU A 50 6.92 17.60 -0.48
C LEU A 50 7.91 17.19 -1.58
#